data_AF-A0A183IZ49-F1
#
_entry.id   AF-A0A183IZ49-F1
#
_cell.length_a   1.000
_cell.length_b   1.000
_cell.length_c   1.000
_cell.angle_alpha   90.00
_cell.angle_beta   90.00
_cell.angle_gamma   90.00
#
_symmetry.space_group_name_H-M   'P 1'
#
loop_
_entity.id
_entity.type
_entity.pdbx_description
1 polymer ?
#
loop_
_entity_poly.entity_id
_entity_poly.type
_entity_poly.pdbx_seq_one_letter_code
_entity_poly.pdbx_strand_id
1 'polypeptide(L)'
;MRRVFDQDVEWGYCFDVHLNALFPVLMLLHVFLPCFYPNQSCLKFFFLVIRSIGFFSCFVCNTTWLVAVSYYIYITFLGYLVLPFLKNAHIFLYPFTFLFIFYVGTLSLSWNVMDAFLTFYKYRFSY
;
A
#
# COMPACT_ATOMS: atom_id res chain seq x y z
N MET A 1 -37.00 -3.01 -7.95
CA MET A 1 -36.13 -4.17 -8.20
C MET A 1 -35.24 -3.82 -9.39
N ARG A 2 -33.94 -3.55 -9.19
CA ARG A 2 -33.00 -3.34 -10.32
C ARG A 2 -32.75 -4.69 -10.99
N ARG A 3 -32.60 -4.71 -12.32
CA ARG A 3 -32.40 -5.95 -13.09
C ARG A 3 -30.97 -6.45 -12.86
N VAL A 4 -30.79 -7.77 -12.73
CA VAL A 4 -29.50 -8.42 -12.43
C VAL A 4 -28.38 -7.99 -13.40
N PHE A 5 -28.71 -7.75 -14.67
CA PHE A 5 -27.76 -7.26 -15.68
C PHE A 5 -27.17 -5.88 -15.36
N ASP A 6 -27.91 -4.98 -14.71
CA ASP A 6 -27.35 -3.68 -14.28
C ASP A 6 -26.33 -3.88 -13.15
N GLN A 7 -26.54 -4.90 -12.32
CA GLN A 7 -25.71 -5.23 -11.15
C GLN A 7 -24.34 -5.80 -11.55
N ASP A 8 -24.28 -6.64 -12.59
CA ASP A 8 -23.03 -7.19 -13.10
C ASP A 8 -22.16 -6.12 -13.77
N VAL A 9 -22.80 -5.16 -14.47
CA VAL A 9 -22.12 -4.01 -15.08
C VAL A 9 -21.57 -3.07 -14.00
N GLU A 10 -22.34 -2.82 -12.94
CA GLU A 10 -21.90 -2.02 -11.78
C GLU A 10 -20.72 -2.70 -11.05
N TRP A 11 -20.77 -4.02 -10.87
CA TRP A 11 -19.69 -4.77 -10.24
C TRP A 11 -18.42 -4.80 -11.11
N GLY A 12 -18.56 -5.02 -12.41
CA GLY A 12 -17.44 -5.00 -13.35
C GLY A 12 -16.71 -3.64 -13.38
N TYR A 13 -17.46 -2.55 -13.32
CA TYR A 13 -16.88 -1.21 -13.17
C TYR A 13 -16.12 -1.06 -11.84
N CYS A 14 -16.70 -1.48 -10.72
CA CYS A 14 -16.04 -1.41 -9.40
C CYS A 14 -14.74 -2.23 -9.38
N PHE A 15 -14.75 -3.40 -10.00
CA PHE A 15 -13.59 -4.27 -10.12
C PHE A 15 -12.46 -3.63 -10.94
N ASP A 16 -12.80 -3.02 -12.09
CA ASP A 16 -11.83 -2.33 -12.95
C ASP A 16 -11.17 -1.14 -12.24
N VAL A 17 -11.95 -0.33 -11.52
CA VAL A 17 -11.44 0.78 -10.70
C VAL A 17 -10.43 0.28 -9.67
N HIS A 18 -10.74 -0.81 -8.96
CA HIS A 18 -9.83 -1.38 -7.97
C HIS A 18 -8.57 -1.98 -8.60
N LEU A 19 -8.67 -2.67 -9.73
CA LEU A 19 -7.50 -3.18 -10.45
C LEU A 19 -6.58 -2.06 -10.93
N ASN A 20 -7.15 -1.00 -11.51
CA ASN A 20 -6.39 0.16 -11.96
C ASN A 20 -5.72 0.89 -10.78
N ALA A 21 -6.39 0.96 -9.63
CA ALA A 21 -5.81 1.50 -8.40
C ALA A 21 -4.71 0.61 -7.79
N LEU A 22 -4.82 -0.72 -7.91
CA LEU A 22 -3.84 -1.68 -7.39
C LEU A 22 -2.54 -1.68 -8.19
N PHE A 23 -2.58 -1.44 -9.49
CA PHE A 23 -1.40 -1.56 -10.34
C PHE A 23 -0.22 -0.67 -9.87
N PRO A 24 -0.41 0.64 -9.60
CA PRO A 24 0.69 1.48 -9.11
C PRO A 24 1.14 1.12 -7.69
N VAL A 25 0.23 0.63 -6.85
CA VAL A 25 0.55 0.13 -5.51
C VAL A 25 1.47 -1.08 -5.60
N LEU A 26 1.13 -2.06 -6.44
CA LEU A 26 1.97 -3.23 -6.66
C LEU A 26 3.35 -2.83 -7.22
N MET A 27 3.40 -1.87 -8.14
CA MET A 27 4.68 -1.36 -8.66
C MET A 27 5.54 -0.72 -7.55
N LEU A 28 4.96 0.12 -6.69
CA LEU A 28 5.69 0.76 -5.59
C LEU A 28 6.17 -0.25 -4.54
N LEU A 29 5.32 -1.20 -4.15
CA LEU A 29 5.66 -2.15 -3.08
C LEU A 29 6.52 -3.33 -3.54
N HIS A 30 6.30 -3.86 -4.74
CA HIS A 30 6.97 -5.07 -5.22
C HIS A 30 8.08 -4.82 -6.24
N VAL A 31 8.16 -3.65 -6.87
CA VAL A 31 9.24 -3.31 -7.81
C VAL A 31 10.17 -2.27 -7.19
N PHE A 32 9.62 -1.15 -6.70
CA PHE A 32 10.42 -0.05 -6.18
C PHE A 32 11.07 -0.42 -4.84
N LEU A 33 10.31 -0.88 -3.84
CA LEU A 33 10.84 -1.25 -2.51
C LEU A 33 11.99 -2.28 -2.55
N PRO A 34 11.88 -3.41 -3.28
CA PRO A 34 12.97 -4.38 -3.39
C PRO A 34 14.20 -3.85 -4.16
N CYS A 35 14.05 -2.80 -4.96
CA CYS A 35 15.19 -2.13 -5.60
C CYS A 35 16.05 -1.37 -4.57
N PHE A 36 15.43 -0.78 -3.54
CA PHE A 36 16.15 -0.18 -2.40
C PHE A 36 16.65 -1.21 -1.39
N TYR A 37 16.07 -2.42 -1.39
CA TYR A 37 16.47 -3.57 -0.58
C TYR A 37 16.86 -4.78 -1.45
N PRO A 38 17.91 -4.68 -2.29
CA PRO A 38 18.26 -5.76 -3.19
C PRO A 38 18.65 -6.99 -2.36
N ASN A 39 18.01 -8.11 -2.67
CA ASN A 39 18.09 -9.39 -2.00
C ASN A 39 19.53 -9.75 -1.52
N GLN A 40 19.66 -9.80 -0.19
CA GLN A 40 20.42 -10.70 0.71
C GLN A 40 21.76 -11.39 0.31
N SER A 41 22.26 -11.34 -0.92
CA SER A 41 23.49 -12.07 -1.33
C SER A 41 24.69 -11.18 -1.60
N CYS A 42 24.54 -10.03 -2.28
CA CYS A 42 25.68 -9.15 -2.59
C CYS A 42 25.80 -7.90 -1.69
N LEU A 43 24.72 -7.52 -0.97
CA LEU A 43 24.64 -6.24 -0.26
C LEU A 43 24.60 -6.36 1.29
N LYS A 44 24.98 -7.50 1.87
CA LYS A 44 25.06 -7.64 3.33
C LYS A 44 26.05 -6.64 3.97
N PHE A 45 27.07 -6.22 3.22
CA PHE A 45 28.09 -5.28 3.69
C PHE A 45 27.58 -3.83 3.78
N PHE A 46 26.74 -3.38 2.84
CA PHE A 46 26.11 -2.05 2.89
C PHE A 46 24.95 -2.01 3.90
N PHE A 47 24.24 -3.11 4.07
CA PHE A 47 23.11 -3.24 5.01
C PHE A 47 23.55 -3.16 6.48
N LEU A 48 24.74 -3.65 6.84
CA LEU A 48 25.29 -3.46 8.18
C LEU A 48 25.53 -1.97 8.51
N VAL A 49 25.91 -1.18 7.51
CA VAL A 49 26.15 0.27 7.64
C VAL A 49 24.83 1.04 7.69
N ILE A 50 23.81 0.66 6.91
CA ILE A 50 22.47 1.28 6.99
C ILE A 50 21.72 0.91 8.27
N ARG A 51 21.99 -0.26 8.86
CA ARG A 51 21.42 -0.63 10.18
C ARG A 51 21.89 0.32 11.29
N SER A 52 22.99 1.04 11.09
CA SER A 52 23.43 2.16 11.95
C SER A 52 22.61 3.44 11.74
N ILE A 53 21.77 3.52 10.70
CA ILE A 53 20.92 4.66 10.32
C ILE A 53 19.44 4.22 10.35
N GLY A 54 19.08 3.36 11.32
CA GLY A 54 17.80 2.64 11.39
C GLY A 54 16.57 3.53 11.17
N PHE A 55 16.60 4.77 11.62
CA PHE A 55 15.51 5.73 11.42
C PHE A 55 15.28 6.12 9.96
N PHE A 56 16.33 6.37 9.17
CA PHE A 56 16.19 6.77 7.76
C PHE A 56 15.58 5.64 6.92
N SER A 57 16.02 4.42 7.19
CA SER A 57 15.49 3.22 6.55
C SER A 57 14.01 2.98 6.92
N CYS A 58 13.65 3.14 8.19
CA CYS A 58 12.25 3.10 8.63
C CYS A 58 11.41 4.22 8.01
N PHE A 59 11.95 5.44 7.93
CA PHE A 59 11.27 6.58 7.34
C PHE A 59 10.94 6.32 5.87
N VAL A 60 11.92 5.97 5.05
CA VAL A 60 11.73 5.71 3.60
C VAL A 60 10.75 4.56 3.35
N CYS A 61 10.86 3.46 4.11
CA CYS A 61 9.91 2.35 3.99
C CYS A 61 8.49 2.77 4.38
N ASN A 62 8.32 3.36 5.55
CA ASN A 62 7.00 3.73 6.06
C ASN A 62 6.37 4.83 5.20
N THR A 63 7.15 5.76 4.65
CA THR A 63 6.65 6.77 3.70
C THR A 63 6.20 6.14 2.39
N THR A 64 6.93 5.15 1.88
CA THR A 64 6.54 4.50 0.63
C THR A 64 5.27 3.68 0.80
N TRP A 65 5.11 2.99 1.94
CA TRP A 65 3.85 2.33 2.32
C TRP A 65 2.69 3.32 2.45
N LEU A 66 2.91 4.45 3.14
CA LEU A 66 1.93 5.54 3.25
C LEU A 66 1.49 6.03 1.88
N VAL A 67 2.43 6.35 0.99
CA VAL A 67 2.17 6.87 -0.36
C VAL A 67 1.42 5.84 -1.21
N ALA A 68 1.83 4.57 -1.18
CA ALA A 68 1.19 3.54 -1.99
C ALA A 68 -0.27 3.32 -1.60
N VAL A 69 -0.57 3.17 -0.31
CA VAL A 69 -1.96 2.95 0.13
C VAL A 69 -2.78 4.25 -0.01
N SER A 70 -2.17 5.42 0.22
CA SER A 70 -2.81 6.72 -0.06
C SER A 70 -3.24 6.84 -1.51
N TYR A 71 -2.37 6.42 -2.44
CA TYR A 71 -2.65 6.41 -3.87
C TYR A 71 -3.83 5.48 -4.20
N TYR A 72 -3.87 4.27 -3.63
CA TYR A 72 -5.01 3.36 -3.79
C TYR A 72 -6.33 3.99 -3.34
N ILE A 73 -6.35 4.60 -2.15
CA ILE A 73 -7.55 5.25 -1.60
C ILE A 73 -7.98 6.43 -2.50
N TYR A 74 -7.03 7.21 -3.00
CA TYR A 74 -7.34 8.36 -3.85
C TYR A 74 -7.90 7.96 -5.23
N ILE A 75 -7.27 7.00 -5.92
CA ILE A 75 -7.75 6.55 -7.23
C ILE A 75 -9.09 5.84 -7.12
N THR A 76 -9.31 5.05 -6.06
CA THR A 76 -10.62 4.43 -5.84
C THR A 76 -11.70 5.49 -5.59
N PHE A 77 -11.43 6.49 -4.75
CA PHE A 77 -12.33 7.64 -4.57
C PHE A 77 -12.65 8.34 -5.90
N LEU A 78 -11.63 8.63 -6.72
CA LEU A 78 -11.82 9.29 -8.01
C LEU A 78 -12.64 8.44 -8.98
N GLY A 79 -12.40 7.12 -9.02
CA GLY A 79 -13.19 6.20 -9.83
C GLY A 79 -14.66 6.14 -9.40
N TYR A 80 -14.92 6.25 -8.08
CA TYR A 80 -16.28 6.29 -7.53
C TYR A 80 -16.99 7.63 -7.66
N LEU A 81 -16.27 8.74 -7.85
CA LEU A 81 -16.86 10.06 -8.12
C LEU A 81 -17.57 10.15 -9.47
N VAL A 82 -17.20 9.29 -10.43
CA VAL A 82 -17.78 9.29 -11.78
C VAL A 82 -19.21 8.71 -11.79
N LEU A 83 -19.61 7.96 -10.76
CA LEU A 83 -20.95 7.34 -10.72
C LEU A 83 -21.99 8.32 -10.16
N PRO A 84 -22.95 8.79 -10.98
CA PRO A 84 -23.92 9.82 -10.57
C PRO A 84 -24.92 9.34 -9.52
N PHE A 85 -25.00 8.03 -9.23
CA PHE A 85 -25.90 7.47 -8.21
C PHE A 85 -25.27 7.43 -6.80
N LEU A 86 -23.95 7.58 -6.69
CA LEU A 86 -23.25 7.42 -5.42
C LEU A 86 -23.20 8.76 -4.66
N LYS A 87 -24.22 9.00 -3.83
CA LYS A 87 -24.18 10.12 -2.88
C LYS A 87 -23.15 9.84 -1.78
N ASN A 88 -22.38 10.85 -1.40
CA ASN A 88 -21.37 10.81 -0.33
C ASN A 88 -20.12 9.95 -0.62
N ALA A 89 -19.53 10.08 -1.82
CA ALA A 89 -18.24 9.46 -2.13
C ALA A 89 -17.10 9.85 -1.15
N HIS A 90 -17.28 10.91 -0.34
CA HIS A 90 -16.30 11.36 0.65
C HIS A 90 -16.03 10.30 1.74
N ILE A 91 -16.95 9.34 1.92
CA ILE A 91 -16.77 8.22 2.85
C ILE A 91 -15.54 7.38 2.49
N PHE A 92 -15.18 7.30 1.20
CA PHE A 92 -13.98 6.59 0.75
C PHE A 92 -12.68 7.26 1.21
N LEU A 93 -12.70 8.52 1.66
CA LEU A 93 -11.52 9.19 2.23
C LEU A 93 -11.28 8.85 3.70
N TYR A 94 -12.26 8.36 4.48
CA TYR A 94 -12.06 8.07 5.91
C TYR A 94 -10.88 7.15 6.24
N PRO A 95 -10.56 6.11 5.44
CA PRO A 95 -9.39 5.27 5.65
C PRO A 95 -8.06 6.06 5.64
N PHE A 96 -8.01 7.21 4.97
CA PHE A 96 -6.83 8.07 4.91
C PHE A 96 -6.43 8.58 6.31
N THR A 97 -7.41 8.93 7.14
CA THR A 97 -7.16 9.40 8.52
C THR A 97 -6.60 8.29 9.40
N PHE A 98 -7.17 7.08 9.31
CA PHE A 98 -6.66 5.92 10.04
C PHE A 98 -5.22 5.58 9.61
N LEU A 99 -4.97 5.66 8.31
CA LEU A 99 -3.66 5.40 7.73
C LEU A 99 -2.59 6.41 8.20
N PHE A 100 -2.94 7.69 8.31
CA PHE A 100 -2.04 8.70 8.84
C PHE A 100 -1.69 8.43 10.31
N ILE A 101 -2.68 8.09 11.13
CA ILE A 101 -2.46 7.73 12.54
C ILE A 101 -1.54 6.50 12.64
N PHE A 102 -1.80 5.48 11.82
CA PHE A 102 -0.96 4.28 11.77
C PHE A 102 0.49 4.61 11.40
N TYR A 103 0.71 5.46 10.39
CA TYR A 103 2.05 5.89 9.98
C TYR A 103 2.80 6.67 11.07
N VAL A 104 2.11 7.59 11.76
CA VAL A 104 2.72 8.31 12.90
C VAL A 104 3.09 7.33 14.02
N GLY A 105 2.24 6.34 14.28
CA GLY A 105 2.51 5.28 15.25
C GLY A 105 3.75 4.45 14.88
N THR A 106 3.85 4.01 13.63
CA THR A 106 5.01 3.21 13.18
C THR A 106 6.32 4.00 13.20
N LEU A 107 6.30 5.29 12.83
CA LEU A 107 7.47 6.16 12.96
C LEU A 107 7.89 6.39 14.42
N SER A 108 6.92 6.65 15.31
CA SER A 108 7.19 6.93 16.73
C SER A 108 7.83 5.73 17.42
N LEU A 109 7.41 4.52 17.04
CA LEU A 109 7.96 3.25 17.53
C LEU A 109 9.23 2.81 16.77
N SER A 110 9.67 3.58 15.76
CA SER A 110 10.74 3.21 14.82
C SER A 110 10.55 1.81 14.21
N TRP A 111 9.29 1.39 14.03
CA TRP A 111 8.94 0.07 13.52
C TRP A 111 8.90 0.08 11.99
N ASN A 112 9.68 -0.80 11.36
CA ASN A 112 9.74 -0.93 9.90
C ASN A 112 8.70 -1.94 9.41
N VAL A 113 7.67 -1.46 8.71
CA VAL A 113 6.58 -2.31 8.19
C VAL A 113 7.13 -3.35 7.20
N MET A 114 8.10 -2.98 6.37
CA MET A 114 8.67 -3.89 5.38
C MET A 114 9.42 -5.06 6.01
N ASP A 115 10.14 -4.83 7.11
CA ASP A 115 10.87 -5.88 7.82
C ASP A 115 9.90 -6.90 8.47
N ALA A 116 8.75 -6.43 8.96
CA ALA A 116 7.69 -7.30 9.45
C ALA A 116 7.13 -8.20 8.35
N PHE A 117 6.86 -7.64 7.16
CA PHE A 117 6.41 -8.42 5.99
C PHE A 117 7.46 -9.42 5.53
N LEU A 118 8.74 -9.01 5.40
CA LEU A 118 9.82 -9.91 5.01
C LEU A 118 10.01 -11.06 6.01
N THR A 119 9.89 -10.78 7.31
CA THR A 119 9.97 -11.80 8.36
C THR A 119 8.81 -12.79 8.25
N PHE A 120 7.60 -12.31 8.01
CA PHE A 120 6.44 -13.16 7.77
C PHE A 120 6.62 -14.04 6.52
N TYR A 121 7.11 -13.47 5.42
CA TYR A 121 7.41 -14.22 4.20
C TYR A 121 8.48 -15.29 4.43
N LYS A 122 9.59 -14.95 5.08
CA LYS A 122 10.64 -15.91 5.44
C LYS A 122 10.10 -17.04 6.30
N TYR A 123 9.27 -16.71 7.30
CA TYR A 123 8.60 -17.71 8.13
C TYR A 123 7.68 -18.63 7.29
N ARG A 124 7.04 -18.11 6.24
CA ARG A 124 6.11 -18.86 5.40
C ARG A 124 6.75 -19.77 4.36
N PHE A 125 7.99 -19.52 3.93
CA PHE A 125 8.67 -20.31 2.90
C PHE A 125 9.79 -21.21 3.45
N SER A 126 10.00 -21.23 4.77
CA SER A 126 11.09 -21.97 5.43
C SER A 126 10.70 -23.37 5.92
N TYR A 127 9.58 -23.93 5.43
CA TYR A 127 9.17 -25.33 5.57
C TYR A 127 8.85 -25.90 4.19
#